data_AF-A0A4R3TBE7-F1
#
_entry.id   AF-A0A4R3TBE7-F1
#
_cell.length_a   1.000
_cell.length_b   1.000
_cell.length_c   1.000
_cell.angle_alpha   90.00
_cell.angle_beta   90.00
_cell.angle_gamma   90.00
#
_symmetry.space_group_name_H-M   'P 1'
#
loop_
_entity.id
_entity.type
_entity.pdbx_description
1 polymer ?
#
loop_
_entity_poly.entity_id
_entity_poly.type
_entity_poly.pdbx_seq_one_letter_code
_entity_poly.pdbx_strand_id
1 'polypeptide(L)'
;MMPLARLWTWIGNLFIPLAIGWALFVQNGFGDKPPPDGVLISRGYWGLLVSLLAGSALVWTAALYARQAKKARARILVPPNTAFEDAKDRSKVITYGTACIFTMVVLLALVIFGSRYSDSLIHGWNALSPLQQGFWASRVTAHAVGCASQPCFSVARRTEQGGGKVFGVNEYILYLTDGVLAVLAVLLVSGLIYLRIIRRRNVARD
;
A
#
# COMPACT_ATOMS: atom_id res chain seq x y z
N MET A 1 0.72 -25.98 1.70
CA MET A 1 0.02 -25.38 0.54
C MET A 1 -1.31 -24.74 0.91
N MET A 2 -2.24 -25.45 1.56
CA MET A 2 -3.57 -24.89 1.90
C MET A 2 -3.55 -23.66 2.82
N PRO A 3 -2.70 -23.58 3.86
CA PRO A 3 -2.63 -22.37 4.70
C PRO A 3 -2.23 -21.11 3.92
N LEU A 4 -1.32 -21.24 2.95
CA LEU A 4 -0.92 -20.13 2.08
C LEU A 4 -2.05 -19.69 1.15
N ALA A 5 -2.84 -20.63 0.63
CA ALA A 5 -4.00 -20.32 -0.20
C ALA A 5 -5.09 -19.58 0.60
N ARG A 6 -5.33 -19.99 1.86
CA ARG A 6 -6.23 -19.29 2.78
C ARG A 6 -5.74 -17.89 3.09
N LEU A 7 -4.46 -17.73 3.43
CA LEU A 7 -3.86 -16.43 3.70
C LEU A 7 -3.98 -15.49 2.49
N TRP A 8 -3.64 -15.98 1.29
CA TRP A 8 -3.79 -15.24 0.04
C TRP A 8 -5.22 -14.75 -0.18
N THR A 9 -6.19 -15.66 0.00
CA THR A 9 -7.62 -15.35 -0.16
C THR A 9 -8.10 -14.34 0.88
N TRP A 10 -7.71 -14.51 2.14
CA TRP A 10 -8.07 -13.62 3.24
C TRP A 10 -7.54 -12.21 3.02
N ILE A 11 -6.26 -12.06 2.68
CA ILE A 11 -5.66 -10.74 2.45
C ILE A 11 -6.40 -10.03 1.29
N GLY A 12 -6.61 -10.72 0.16
CA GLY A 12 -7.29 -10.11 -0.98
C GLY A 12 -8.74 -9.73 -0.67
N ASN A 13 -9.51 -10.62 -0.06
CA ASN A 13 -10.92 -10.37 0.25
C ASN A 13 -11.11 -9.26 1.30
N LEU A 14 -10.18 -9.11 2.26
CA LEU A 14 -10.21 -8.00 3.22
C LEU A 14 -9.76 -6.68 2.58
N PHE A 15 -8.76 -6.73 1.70
CA PHE A 15 -8.17 -5.54 1.12
C PHE A 15 -9.07 -4.89 0.06
N ILE A 16 -9.80 -5.66 -0.75
CA ILE A 16 -10.68 -5.12 -1.80
C ILE A 16 -11.72 -4.11 -1.25
N PRO A 17 -12.58 -4.47 -0.29
CA PRO A 17 -13.58 -3.53 0.23
C PRO A 17 -12.92 -2.36 0.95
N LEU A 18 -11.78 -2.57 1.61
CA LEU A 18 -11.00 -1.50 2.24
C LEU A 18 -10.49 -0.51 1.20
N ALA A 19 -9.91 -1.00 0.10
CA ALA A 19 -9.40 -0.16 -0.98
C ALA A 19 -10.52 0.63 -1.66
N ILE A 20 -11.67 -0.01 -1.91
CA ILE A 20 -12.86 0.66 -2.47
C ILE A 20 -13.39 1.72 -1.51
N GLY A 21 -13.64 1.36 -0.25
CA GLY A 21 -14.19 2.27 0.76
C GLY A 21 -13.28 3.48 0.96
N TRP A 22 -11.97 3.27 0.93
CA TRP A 22 -11.01 4.35 1.09
C TRP A 22 -10.85 5.18 -0.18
N ALA A 23 -10.86 4.58 -1.38
CA ALA A 23 -10.89 5.33 -2.63
C ALA A 23 -12.11 6.26 -2.69
N LEU A 24 -13.29 5.78 -2.29
CA LEU A 24 -14.50 6.61 -2.16
C LEU A 24 -14.31 7.71 -1.11
N PHE A 25 -13.73 7.41 0.04
CA PHE A 25 -13.48 8.38 1.12
C PHE A 25 -12.37 9.40 0.80
N VAL A 26 -11.46 9.10 -0.13
CA VAL A 26 -10.42 10.02 -0.62
C VAL A 26 -10.89 10.83 -1.83
N GLN A 27 -11.74 10.26 -2.69
CA GLN A 27 -12.30 10.96 -3.86
C GLN A 27 -13.49 11.86 -3.49
N ASN A 28 -14.34 11.41 -2.57
CA ASN A 28 -15.48 12.17 -2.06
C ASN A 28 -15.27 12.44 -0.56
N GLY A 29 -14.71 13.60 -0.21
CA GLY A 29 -15.01 14.16 1.10
C GLY A 29 -16.53 14.19 1.22
N PHE A 30 -17.12 13.46 2.16
CA PHE A 30 -18.57 13.25 2.32
C PHE A 30 -19.34 14.54 2.73
N GLY A 31 -19.00 15.70 2.18
CA GLY A 31 -19.67 16.97 2.43
C GLY A 31 -19.29 18.03 1.39
N ASP A 32 -20.06 19.10 1.35
CA ASP A 32 -19.94 20.23 0.40
C ASP A 32 -18.61 21.01 0.48
N LYS A 33 -17.69 20.59 1.37
CA LYS A 33 -16.37 21.21 1.57
C LYS A 33 -15.28 20.14 1.49
N PRO A 34 -14.18 20.39 0.78
CA PRO A 34 -13.04 19.49 0.78
C PRO A 34 -12.53 19.31 2.22
N PRO A 35 -12.16 18.07 2.62
CA PRO A 35 -11.59 17.84 3.94
C PRO A 35 -10.29 18.65 4.08
N PRO A 36 -9.92 19.08 5.30
CA PRO A 36 -8.67 19.82 5.52
C PRO A 36 -7.46 19.08 4.94
N ASP A 37 -6.51 19.79 4.35
CA ASP A 37 -5.37 19.19 3.63
C ASP A 37 -4.58 18.17 4.47
N GLY A 38 -4.45 18.41 5.78
CA GLY A 38 -3.80 17.47 6.71
C GLY A 38 -4.49 16.10 6.78
N VAL A 39 -5.81 16.06 6.64
CA VAL A 39 -6.61 14.83 6.62
C VAL A 39 -6.39 14.05 5.32
N LEU A 40 -6.28 14.74 4.18
CA LEU A 40 -5.99 14.11 2.89
C LEU A 40 -4.62 13.43 2.87
N ILE A 41 -3.64 14.00 3.56
CA ILE A 41 -2.28 13.45 3.64
C ILE A 41 -2.20 12.24 4.52
N SER A 42 -2.79 12.31 5.72
CA SER A 42 -2.90 11.12 6.56
C SER A 42 -3.60 9.99 5.78
N ARG A 43 -4.66 10.30 5.01
CA ARG A 43 -5.35 9.31 4.17
C ARG A 43 -4.44 8.75 3.06
N GLY A 44 -3.76 9.61 2.30
CA GLY A 44 -2.84 9.19 1.23
C GLY A 44 -1.70 8.32 1.75
N TYR A 45 -1.09 8.72 2.87
CA TYR A 45 -0.05 7.95 3.54
C TYR A 45 -0.55 6.57 4.00
N TRP A 46 -1.60 6.54 4.82
CA TRP A 46 -2.11 5.29 5.36
C TRP A 46 -2.64 4.37 4.26
N GLY A 47 -3.25 4.93 3.22
CA GLY A 47 -3.67 4.19 2.03
C GLY A 47 -2.49 3.57 1.28
N LEU A 48 -1.41 4.33 1.09
CA LEU A 48 -0.19 3.83 0.45
C LEU A 48 0.48 2.74 1.30
N LEU A 49 0.60 2.97 2.61
CA LEU A 49 1.15 2.02 3.58
C LEU A 49 0.40 0.68 3.53
N VAL A 50 -0.93 0.72 3.66
CA VAL A 50 -1.77 -0.48 3.66
C VAL A 50 -1.72 -1.17 2.30
N SER A 51 -1.69 -0.42 1.20
CA SER A 51 -1.58 -0.98 -0.16
C SER A 51 -0.24 -1.68 -0.39
N LEU A 52 0.87 -1.09 0.05
CA LEU A 52 2.19 -1.71 -0.01
C LEU A 52 2.27 -2.95 0.89
N LEU A 53 1.69 -2.90 2.09
CA LEU A 53 1.64 -4.04 3.01
C LEU A 53 0.83 -5.20 2.41
N ALA A 54 -0.39 -4.93 1.95
CA ALA A 54 -1.25 -5.93 1.33
C ALA A 54 -0.63 -6.50 0.05
N GLY A 55 -0.09 -5.65 -0.82
CA GLY A 55 0.62 -6.06 -2.02
C GLY A 55 1.83 -6.94 -1.73
N SER A 56 2.66 -6.55 -0.75
CA SER A 56 3.82 -7.34 -0.32
C SER A 56 3.39 -8.70 0.23
N ALA A 57 2.39 -8.73 1.11
CA ALA A 57 1.89 -9.95 1.72
C ALA A 57 1.29 -10.89 0.68
N LEU A 58 0.50 -10.38 -0.26
CA LEU A 58 -0.02 -11.15 -1.40
C LEU A 58 1.15 -11.73 -2.21
N VAL A 59 2.03 -10.90 -2.75
CA VAL A 59 3.12 -11.33 -3.63
C VAL A 59 4.00 -12.39 -2.96
N TRP A 60 4.38 -12.19 -1.70
CA TRP A 60 5.16 -13.17 -0.95
C TRP A 60 4.40 -14.48 -0.72
N THR A 61 3.11 -14.39 -0.37
CA THR A 61 2.26 -15.57 -0.21
C THR A 61 2.14 -16.36 -1.51
N ALA A 62 1.95 -15.68 -2.64
CA ALA A 62 1.95 -16.29 -3.97
C ALA A 62 3.29 -16.92 -4.32
N ALA A 63 4.41 -16.26 -4.03
CA ALA A 63 5.74 -16.77 -4.32
C ALA A 63 6.06 -18.03 -3.48
N LEU A 64 5.76 -18.00 -2.18
CA LEU A 64 5.92 -19.15 -1.30
C LEU A 64 5.00 -20.31 -1.71
N TYR A 65 3.76 -20.01 -2.10
CA TYR A 65 2.84 -21.00 -2.64
C TYR A 65 3.40 -21.62 -3.92
N ALA A 66 3.82 -20.81 -4.89
CA ALA A 66 4.37 -21.28 -6.16
C ALA A 66 5.60 -22.18 -5.95
N ARG A 67 6.47 -21.84 -4.97
CA ARG A 67 7.60 -22.69 -4.57
C ARG A 67 7.13 -24.05 -4.07
N GLN A 68 6.13 -24.10 -3.18
CA GLN A 68 5.59 -25.35 -2.65
C GLN A 68 4.87 -26.17 -3.72
N ALA A 69 4.03 -25.52 -4.52
CA ALA A 69 3.32 -26.12 -5.64
C ALA A 69 4.29 -26.76 -6.63
N LYS A 70 5.41 -26.09 -6.93
CA LYS A 70 6.48 -26.64 -7.77
C LYS A 70 7.15 -27.87 -7.15
N LYS A 71 7.49 -27.84 -5.85
CA LYS A 71 8.04 -29.01 -5.16
C LYS A 71 7.10 -30.21 -5.23
N ALA A 72 5.80 -29.96 -5.14
CA ALA A 72 4.75 -30.98 -5.25
C ALA A 72 4.34 -31.33 -6.69
N ARG A 73 4.99 -30.75 -7.72
CA ARG A 73 4.64 -30.91 -9.15
C ARG A 73 3.16 -30.63 -9.46
N ALA A 74 2.57 -29.67 -8.75
CA ALA A 74 1.18 -29.28 -8.97
C ALA A 74 1.02 -28.58 -10.32
N ARG A 75 -0.09 -28.87 -11.02
CA ARG A 75 -0.40 -28.30 -12.35
C ARG A 75 -0.62 -26.79 -12.34
N ILE A 76 -1.07 -26.22 -11.22
CA ILE A 76 -1.39 -24.80 -11.09
C ILE A 76 -0.54 -24.20 -9.96
N LEU A 77 0.26 -23.19 -10.32
CA LEU A 77 1.24 -22.55 -9.42
C LEU A 77 0.71 -21.29 -8.74
N VAL A 78 -0.50 -20.86 -9.08
CA VAL A 78 -1.19 -19.75 -8.45
C VAL A 78 -2.01 -20.29 -7.27
N PRO A 79 -2.06 -19.59 -6.11
CA PRO A 79 -2.93 -19.99 -5.00
C PRO A 79 -4.41 -20.02 -5.44
N PRO A 80 -5.18 -21.07 -5.13
CA PRO A 80 -6.62 -21.07 -5.36
C PRO A 80 -7.31 -20.05 -4.46
N ASN A 81 -8.46 -19.55 -4.90
CA ASN A 81 -9.32 -18.73 -4.06
C ASN A 81 -10.16 -19.66 -3.16
N THR A 82 -9.79 -19.78 -1.89
CA THR A 82 -10.43 -20.74 -0.98
C THR A 82 -11.85 -20.34 -0.55
N ALA A 83 -12.38 -19.21 -1.04
CA ALA A 83 -13.80 -18.85 -0.89
C ALA A 83 -14.68 -19.45 -1.99
N PHE A 84 -14.10 -19.79 -3.14
CA PHE A 84 -14.83 -20.30 -4.31
C PHE A 84 -14.30 -21.64 -4.85
N GLU A 85 -13.10 -22.04 -4.45
CA GLU A 85 -12.42 -23.25 -4.91
C GLU A 85 -11.99 -24.12 -3.74
N ASP A 86 -12.30 -25.41 -3.85
CA ASP A 86 -11.76 -26.44 -2.97
C ASP A 86 -10.39 -26.96 -3.47
N ALA A 87 -9.64 -27.59 -2.57
CA ALA A 87 -8.31 -28.10 -2.88
C ALA A 87 -8.31 -29.17 -4.00
N LYS A 88 -9.44 -29.86 -4.19
CA LYS A 88 -9.60 -30.95 -5.16
C LYS A 88 -10.16 -30.46 -6.51
N ASP A 89 -11.13 -29.54 -6.47
CA ASP A 89 -11.85 -29.06 -7.66
C ASP A 89 -11.43 -27.64 -8.03
N ARG A 90 -10.23 -27.55 -8.61
CA ARG A 90 -9.63 -26.27 -8.99
C ARG A 90 -10.03 -25.84 -10.39
N SER A 91 -10.54 -24.63 -10.53
CA SER A 91 -10.85 -24.01 -11.81
C SER A 91 -9.76 -23.01 -12.21
N LYS A 92 -9.11 -23.25 -13.36
CA LYS A 92 -8.11 -22.32 -13.89
C LYS A 92 -8.69 -20.91 -14.07
N VAL A 93 -9.95 -20.81 -14.50
CA VAL A 93 -10.62 -19.52 -14.73
C VAL A 93 -10.76 -18.75 -13.41
N ILE A 94 -11.24 -19.41 -12.35
CA ILE A 94 -11.44 -18.76 -11.04
C ILE A 94 -10.10 -18.40 -10.40
N THR A 95 -9.13 -19.31 -10.41
CA THR A 95 -7.79 -19.09 -9.83
C THR A 95 -7.09 -17.88 -10.50
N TYR A 96 -7.00 -17.86 -11.84
CA TYR A 96 -6.30 -16.79 -12.56
C TYR A 96 -7.12 -15.49 -12.58
N GLY A 97 -8.45 -15.58 -12.65
CA GLY A 97 -9.35 -14.43 -12.53
C GLY A 97 -9.17 -13.73 -11.19
N THR A 98 -9.14 -14.49 -10.08
CA THR A 98 -8.86 -13.94 -8.74
C THR A 98 -7.50 -13.25 -8.68
N ALA A 99 -6.45 -13.89 -9.21
CA ALA A 99 -5.12 -13.30 -9.22
C ALA A 99 -5.07 -11.99 -10.02
N CYS A 100 -5.79 -11.92 -11.14
CA CYS A 100 -5.92 -10.71 -11.95
C CYS A 100 -6.60 -9.58 -11.16
N ILE A 101 -7.76 -9.86 -10.55
CA ILE A 101 -8.53 -8.90 -9.76
C ILE A 101 -7.70 -8.38 -8.58
N PHE A 102 -7.09 -9.26 -7.79
CA PHE A 102 -6.27 -8.86 -6.65
C PHE A 102 -5.10 -7.96 -7.09
N THR A 103 -4.45 -8.30 -8.20
CA THR A 103 -3.37 -7.49 -8.76
C THR A 103 -3.86 -6.12 -9.22
N MET A 104 -4.96 -6.07 -9.98
CA MET A 104 -5.53 -4.81 -10.46
C MET A 104 -5.94 -3.89 -9.31
N VAL A 105 -6.58 -4.42 -8.27
CA VAL A 105 -7.02 -3.63 -7.11
C VAL A 105 -5.82 -3.07 -6.35
N VAL A 106 -4.76 -3.86 -6.13
CA VAL A 106 -3.52 -3.37 -5.52
C VAL A 106 -2.86 -2.29 -6.36
N LEU A 107 -2.74 -2.48 -7.68
CA LEU A 107 -2.15 -1.48 -8.57
C LEU A 107 -2.95 -0.18 -8.60
N LEU A 108 -4.28 -0.26 -8.70
CA LEU A 108 -5.15 0.91 -8.69
C LEU A 108 -5.05 1.65 -7.35
N ALA A 109 -5.05 0.93 -6.23
CA ALA A 109 -4.88 1.53 -4.90
C ALA A 109 -3.52 2.22 -4.77
N LEU A 110 -2.42 1.58 -5.20
CA LEU A 110 -1.09 2.19 -5.20
C LEU A 110 -1.02 3.46 -6.06
N VAL A 111 -1.67 3.47 -7.23
CA VAL A 111 -1.74 4.65 -8.10
C VAL A 111 -2.52 5.77 -7.44
N ILE A 112 -3.72 5.49 -6.91
CA ILE A 112 -4.58 6.49 -6.27
C ILE A 112 -3.91 7.07 -5.02
N PHE A 113 -3.41 6.21 -4.13
CA PHE A 113 -2.79 6.69 -2.89
C PHE A 113 -1.41 7.28 -3.13
N GLY A 114 -0.66 6.75 -4.10
CA GLY A 114 0.63 7.30 -4.52
C GLY A 114 0.48 8.68 -5.14
N SER A 115 -0.49 8.88 -6.04
CA SER A 115 -0.76 10.21 -6.61
C SER A 115 -1.25 11.19 -5.56
N ARG A 116 -2.12 10.76 -4.64
CA ARG A 116 -2.55 11.63 -3.53
C ARG A 116 -1.42 11.95 -2.57
N TYR A 117 -0.52 11.02 -2.32
CA TYR A 117 0.68 11.26 -1.52
C TYR A 117 1.63 12.24 -2.25
N SER A 118 1.80 12.14 -3.57
CA SER A 118 2.65 13.06 -4.35
C SER A 118 2.05 14.45 -4.54
N ASP A 119 0.75 14.51 -4.84
CA ASP A 119 -0.01 15.75 -5.06
C ASP A 119 -0.31 16.47 -3.76
N SER A 120 -0.27 15.74 -2.64
CA SER A 120 -0.45 16.37 -1.36
C SER A 120 0.61 17.43 -1.17
N LEU A 121 0.15 18.68 -1.13
CA LEU A 121 0.93 19.87 -0.88
C LEU A 121 1.45 19.84 0.57
N ILE A 122 2.32 18.87 0.89
CA ILE A 122 3.19 18.91 2.07
C ILE A 122 4.04 20.20 2.04
N HIS A 123 4.11 20.89 0.89
CA HIS A 123 4.65 22.24 0.73
C HIS A 123 3.84 23.34 1.44
N GLY A 124 2.55 23.10 1.76
CA GLY A 124 1.64 24.03 2.45
C GLY A 124 1.56 23.84 3.98
N TRP A 125 2.42 22.99 4.55
CA TRP A 125 2.43 22.56 5.97
C TRP A 125 3.07 23.59 6.89
N ASN A 126 2.50 24.79 6.93
CA ASN A 126 3.20 25.90 7.54
C ASN A 126 3.27 25.82 9.08
N ALA A 127 4.41 25.36 9.59
CA ALA A 127 5.34 26.34 10.14
C ALA A 127 5.58 27.43 9.08
N LEU A 128 5.28 28.71 9.34
CA LEU A 128 5.22 29.91 8.47
C LEU A 128 5.60 29.86 6.95
N SER A 129 6.52 29.02 6.49
CA SER A 129 6.83 28.71 5.09
C SER A 129 7.54 27.34 4.93
N PRO A 130 7.42 26.64 3.78
CA PRO A 130 8.24 25.46 3.47
C PRO A 130 9.73 25.81 3.40
N LEU A 131 10.62 24.84 3.69
CA LEU A 131 12.07 25.03 3.57
C LEU A 131 12.53 25.19 2.10
N GLN A 132 11.83 24.57 1.15
CA GLN A 132 12.06 24.69 -0.29
C GLN A 132 10.78 24.34 -1.08
N GLN A 133 10.63 24.84 -2.31
CA GLN A 133 9.52 24.45 -3.19
C GLN A 133 9.64 22.98 -3.62
N GLY A 134 8.54 22.23 -3.46
CA GLY A 134 8.46 20.81 -3.81
C GLY A 134 8.76 19.87 -2.63
N PHE A 135 8.08 18.71 -2.61
CA PHE A 135 8.10 17.77 -1.48
C PHE A 135 9.51 17.22 -1.28
N TRP A 136 10.09 16.65 -2.33
CA TRP A 136 11.43 16.08 -2.28
C TRP A 136 12.51 17.09 -1.90
N ALA A 137 12.43 18.31 -2.45
CA ALA A 137 13.39 19.36 -2.17
C ALA A 137 13.32 19.81 -0.70
N SER A 138 12.11 20.01 -0.18
CA SER A 138 11.88 20.33 1.23
C SER A 138 12.32 19.19 2.16
N ARG A 139 12.09 17.92 1.78
CA ARG A 139 12.51 16.72 2.51
C ARG A 139 14.04 16.58 2.59
N VAL A 140 14.72 16.74 1.47
CA VAL A 140 16.19 16.69 1.38
C VAL A 140 16.80 17.85 2.16
N THR A 141 16.20 19.03 2.09
CA THR A 141 16.63 20.18 2.88
C THR A 141 16.47 19.91 4.37
N ALA A 142 15.29 19.47 4.84
CA ALA A 142 15.08 19.12 6.26
C ALA A 142 16.05 18.05 6.78
N HIS A 143 16.45 17.10 5.92
CA HIS A 143 17.49 16.13 6.24
C HIS A 143 18.88 16.79 6.36
N ALA A 144 19.22 17.67 5.43
CA ALA A 144 20.50 18.36 5.41
C ALA A 144 20.68 19.34 6.58
N VAL A 145 19.63 20.06 6.99
CA VAL A 145 19.75 21.09 8.06
C VAL A 145 19.71 20.52 9.47
N GLY A 146 19.38 19.23 9.66
CA GLY A 146 19.29 18.62 10.98
C GLY A 146 18.12 19.20 11.79
N CYS A 147 16.98 18.53 11.73
CA CYS A 147 15.80 18.95 12.47
C CYS A 147 15.90 18.53 13.95
N ALA A 148 16.15 19.51 14.83
CA ALA A 148 16.38 19.30 16.26
C ALA A 148 15.12 18.86 17.05
N SER A 149 13.92 19.14 16.55
CA SER A 149 12.65 18.77 17.19
C SER A 149 11.69 18.18 16.16
N GLN A 150 11.30 16.92 16.32
CA GLN A 150 10.26 16.29 15.50
C GLN A 150 8.86 16.75 15.96
N PRO A 151 7.89 16.91 15.03
CA PRO A 151 8.00 16.72 13.59
C PRO A 151 8.66 17.92 12.87
N CYS A 152 9.49 17.63 11.87
CA CYS A 152 10.24 18.61 11.08
C CYS A 152 9.39 19.42 10.09
N PHE A 153 8.12 19.03 9.99
CA PHE A 153 7.07 19.68 9.23
C PHE A 153 5.89 19.70 10.20
N SER A 154 5.66 20.83 10.87
CA SER A 154 4.52 20.93 11.75
C SER A 154 3.26 21.02 10.89
N VAL A 155 2.28 20.17 11.20
CA VAL A 155 0.93 20.34 10.69
C VAL A 155 0.46 21.69 11.24
N ALA A 156 0.34 22.69 10.36
CA ALA A 156 -0.18 24.01 10.70
C ALA A 156 -1.40 23.84 11.61
N ARG A 157 -1.32 24.44 12.81
CA ARG A 157 -2.32 24.46 13.89
C ARG A 157 -3.47 23.47 13.69
N ARG A 158 -3.40 22.36 14.45
CA ARG A 158 -4.48 21.37 14.68
C ARG A 158 -5.70 21.98 15.39
N THR A 159 -6.05 23.22 15.11
CA THR A 159 -7.15 23.92 15.74
C THR A 159 -8.20 24.20 14.69
N GLU A 160 -9.40 23.70 14.88
CA GLU A 160 -10.59 24.29 14.25
C GLU A 160 -10.60 25.81 14.49
N GLN A 161 -11.38 26.57 13.71
CA GLN A 161 -11.70 27.96 14.05
C GLN A 161 -12.40 27.99 15.43
N GLY A 162 -11.62 27.97 16.52
CA GLY A 162 -12.09 27.67 17.87
C GLY A 162 -11.10 26.97 18.81
N GLY A 163 -9.94 26.50 18.35
CA GLY A 163 -8.87 25.99 19.24
C GLY A 163 -8.93 24.49 19.57
N GLY A 164 -9.91 23.74 19.06
CA GLY A 164 -10.04 22.29 19.31
C GLY A 164 -9.15 21.42 18.41
N LYS A 165 -8.56 20.35 18.97
CA LYS A 165 -7.78 19.35 18.22
C LYS A 165 -8.64 18.69 17.12
N VAL A 166 -8.20 18.78 15.86
CA VAL A 166 -8.87 18.06 14.75
C VAL A 166 -8.78 16.55 14.98
N PHE A 167 -9.92 15.88 15.13
CA PHE A 167 -10.02 14.44 15.32
C PHE A 167 -9.59 13.67 14.06
N GLY A 168 -8.87 12.56 14.21
CA GLY A 168 -8.51 11.66 13.10
C GLY A 168 -7.25 12.01 12.30
N VAL A 169 -6.42 12.94 12.78
CA VAL A 169 -5.13 13.30 12.14
C VAL A 169 -3.96 12.72 12.94
N ASN A 170 -3.35 11.65 12.43
CA ASN A 170 -2.10 11.09 12.99
C ASN A 170 -0.89 11.88 12.49
N GLU A 171 0.05 12.19 13.40
CA GLU A 171 1.26 12.95 13.05
C GLU A 171 2.17 12.13 12.12
N TYR A 172 2.64 12.80 11.07
CA TYR A 172 3.62 12.25 10.16
C TYR A 172 5.02 12.48 10.74
N ILE A 173 5.75 11.39 11.03
CA ILE A 173 7.13 11.44 11.54
C ILE A 173 8.09 11.04 10.42
N LEU A 174 8.56 12.04 9.70
CA LEU A 174 9.51 11.97 8.60
C LEU A 174 10.36 10.68 8.46
N TYR A 175 11.15 10.36 9.48
CA TYR A 175 12.11 9.26 9.47
C TYR A 175 11.47 7.89 9.68
N LEU A 176 10.42 7.82 10.49
CA LEU A 176 9.71 6.58 10.75
C LEU A 176 8.82 6.24 9.55
N THR A 177 8.07 7.23 9.08
CA THR A 177 7.01 7.06 8.10
C THR A 177 7.55 6.67 6.73
N ASP A 178 8.57 7.38 6.23
CA ASP A 178 9.15 7.09 4.92
C ASP A 178 10.07 5.86 4.95
N GLY A 179 10.73 5.62 6.08
CA GLY A 179 11.52 4.40 6.28
C GLY A 179 10.65 3.15 6.16
N VAL A 180 9.47 3.15 6.78
CA VAL A 180 8.51 2.04 6.68
C VAL A 180 8.01 1.86 5.24
N LEU A 181 7.65 2.94 4.54
CA LEU A 181 7.23 2.86 3.14
C LEU A 181 8.34 2.29 2.25
N ALA A 182 9.59 2.74 2.43
CA ALA A 182 10.73 2.24 1.67
C ALA A 182 10.97 0.74 1.92
N VAL A 183 10.92 0.30 3.18
CA VAL A 183 11.05 -1.12 3.53
C VAL A 183 9.94 -1.94 2.87
N LEU A 184 8.68 -1.49 2.92
CA LEU A 184 7.57 -2.19 2.28
C LEU A 184 7.69 -2.21 0.74
N ALA A 185 8.17 -1.13 0.12
CA ALA A 185 8.43 -1.11 -1.32
C ALA A 185 9.53 -2.12 -1.70
N VAL A 186 10.60 -2.20 -0.91
CA VAL A 186 11.66 -3.21 -1.09
C VAL A 186 11.10 -4.63 -0.90
N LEU A 187 10.22 -4.85 0.09
CA LEU A 187 9.56 -6.14 0.30
C LEU A 187 8.67 -6.53 -0.88
N LEU A 188 7.91 -5.59 -1.45
CA LEU A 188 7.10 -5.83 -2.63
C LEU A 188 7.97 -6.19 -3.84
N VAL A 189 8.98 -5.38 -4.14
CA VAL A 189 9.89 -5.58 -5.28
C VAL A 189 10.65 -6.90 -5.15
N SER A 190 11.21 -7.19 -3.98
CA SER A 190 11.93 -8.44 -3.72
C SER A 190 11.02 -9.66 -3.85
N GLY A 191 9.77 -9.58 -3.38
CA GLY A 191 8.77 -10.62 -3.59
C GLY A 191 8.45 -10.85 -5.07
N LEU A 192 8.30 -9.79 -5.87
CA LEU A 192 8.04 -9.88 -7.32
C LEU A 192 9.22 -10.53 -8.06
N ILE A 193 10.45 -10.12 -7.71
CA ILE A 193 11.68 -10.72 -8.25
C ILE A 193 11.71 -12.21 -7.91
N TYR A 194 11.44 -12.58 -6.65
CA TYR A 194 11.44 -13.96 -6.20
C TYR A 194 10.40 -14.82 -6.92
N LEU A 195 9.16 -14.31 -7.07
CA LEU A 195 8.11 -14.96 -7.86
C LEU A 195 8.54 -15.18 -9.32
N ARG A 196 9.17 -14.17 -9.94
CA ARG A 196 9.69 -14.26 -11.31
C ARG A 196 10.79 -15.32 -11.43
N ILE A 197 11.70 -15.42 -10.47
CA ILE A 197 12.76 -16.44 -10.44
C ILE A 197 12.16 -17.85 -10.37
N ILE A 198 11.16 -18.06 -9.50
CA ILE A 198 10.48 -19.36 -9.37
C ILE A 198 9.82 -19.77 -10.69
N ARG A 199 9.16 -18.81 -11.36
CA ARG A 199 8.51 -19.03 -12.67
C ARG A 199 9.52 -19.33 -13.77
N ARG A 200 10.62 -18.58 -13.87
CA ARG A 200 11.66 -18.78 -14.92
C ARG A 200 12.35 -20.13 -14.83
N ARG A 201 12.60 -20.64 -13.62
CA ARG A 201 13.14 -22.00 -13.43
C ARG A 201 12.22 -23.12 -13.95
N ASN A 202 11.02 -22.82 -14.46
CA ASN A 202 10.19 -23.81 -15.18
C ASN A 202 10.57 -23.91 -16.66
N VAL A 203 10.86 -22.79 -17.33
CA VAL A 203 11.10 -22.78 -18.79
C VAL A 203 12.38 -23.52 -19.17
N ALA A 204 13.35 -23.62 -18.26
CA ALA A 204 14.62 -24.31 -18.52
C ALA A 204 14.61 -25.82 -18.20
N ARG A 205 13.46 -26.42 -17.84
CA ARG A 205 13.33 -27.85 -17.50
C ARG A 205 12.31 -28.61 -18.35
N ASP A 206 11.64 -27.91 -19.26
CA ASP A 206 10.84 -28.46 -20.34
C ASP A 206 11.63 -28.31 -21.65
#